data_AF-A0A6A5YXS5-F1
#
_entry.id   AF-A0A6A5YXS5-F1
#
_cell.length_a   1.000
_cell.length_b   1.000
_cell.length_c   1.000
_cell.angle_alpha   90.00
_cell.angle_beta   90.00
_cell.angle_gamma   90.00
#
_symmetry.space_group_name_H-M   'P 1'
#
loop_
_entity.id
_entity.type
_entity.pdbx_description
1 polymer ?
#
loop_
_entity_poly.entity_id
_entity_poly.type
_entity_poly.pdbx_seq_one_letter_code
_entity_poly.pdbx_strand_id
1 'polypeptide(L)'
;MAAQSKIRTTTVSAQAVAVVTGSFLGGKQSSSHAEPANSNSLFQALCPTQLLRQWVRMYYYGHIGMPALCVATVGLYGHAALCDQRQRPKYSAAAATTLAMVPFTWVVMAPTNNILFGWETEATARIITSGVDLKAVQAIVVRWAWLHLARSVFPVVGVFLGFRAILQELGL
;
A
#
# COMPACT_ATOMS: atom_id res chain seq x y z
N MET A 1 -14.40 -38.19 2.22
CA MET A 1 -13.29 -37.72 1.34
C MET A 1 -13.62 -36.48 0.51
N ALA A 2 -14.77 -36.39 -0.17
CA ALA A 2 -15.10 -35.23 -1.03
C ALA A 2 -15.20 -33.88 -0.29
N ALA A 3 -15.72 -33.85 0.94
CA ALA A 3 -15.82 -32.62 1.74
C ALA A 3 -14.46 -32.03 2.13
N GLN A 4 -13.49 -32.87 2.49
CA GLN A 4 -12.13 -32.41 2.82
C GLN A 4 -11.36 -31.92 1.58
N SER A 5 -11.56 -32.56 0.42
CA SER A 5 -11.02 -32.09 -0.86
C SER A 5 -11.54 -30.69 -1.23
N LYS A 6 -12.85 -30.45 -1.04
CA LYS A 6 -13.50 -29.18 -1.33
C LYS A 6 -13.04 -28.06 -0.39
N ILE A 7 -12.89 -28.35 0.89
CA ILE A 7 -12.36 -27.42 1.90
C ILE A 7 -10.89 -27.04 1.58
N ARG A 8 -10.07 -28.01 1.20
CA ARG A 8 -8.67 -27.78 0.83
C ARG A 8 -8.54 -26.86 -0.39
N THR A 9 -9.36 -27.07 -1.41
CA THR A 9 -9.37 -26.24 -2.63
C THR A 9 -9.86 -24.81 -2.39
N THR A 10 -10.88 -24.62 -1.54
CA THR A 10 -11.36 -23.27 -1.18
C THR A 10 -10.38 -22.48 -0.31
N THR A 11 -9.54 -23.17 0.47
CA THR A 11 -8.54 -22.53 1.33
C THR A 11 -7.35 -22.07 0.49
N VAL A 12 -6.91 -22.91 -0.46
CA VAL A 12 -5.84 -22.58 -1.41
C VAL A 12 -6.23 -21.44 -2.35
N SER A 13 -7.48 -21.37 -2.81
CA SER A 13 -7.95 -20.25 -3.63
C SER A 13 -8.00 -18.93 -2.86
N ALA A 14 -8.45 -18.95 -1.61
CA ALA A 14 -8.44 -17.78 -0.71
C ALA A 14 -7.02 -17.28 -0.42
N GLN A 15 -6.07 -18.19 -0.19
CA GLN A 15 -4.66 -17.87 0.02
C GLN A 15 -4.00 -17.29 -1.25
N ALA A 16 -4.31 -17.85 -2.43
CA ALA A 16 -3.82 -17.34 -3.71
C ALA A 16 -4.37 -15.92 -4.01
N VAL A 17 -5.64 -15.67 -3.71
CA VAL A 17 -6.25 -14.33 -3.84
C VAL A 17 -5.59 -13.33 -2.89
N ALA A 18 -5.26 -13.72 -1.66
CA ALA A 18 -4.52 -12.87 -0.73
C ALA A 18 -3.14 -12.48 -1.27
N VAL A 19 -2.41 -13.43 -1.87
CA VAL A 19 -1.09 -13.19 -2.50
C VAL A 19 -1.21 -12.27 -3.71
N VAL A 20 -2.19 -12.49 -4.58
CA VAL A 20 -2.42 -11.64 -5.76
C VAL A 20 -2.81 -10.22 -5.35
N THR A 21 -3.67 -10.08 -4.35
CA THR A 21 -4.15 -8.76 -3.87
C THR A 21 -3.04 -8.01 -3.12
N GLY A 22 -2.24 -8.71 -2.30
CA GLY A 22 -1.05 -8.15 -1.65
C GLY A 22 0.04 -7.75 -2.65
N SER A 23 0.20 -8.53 -3.72
CA SER A 23 1.10 -8.20 -4.84
C SER A 23 0.59 -7.02 -5.67
N PHE A 24 -0.72 -6.86 -5.82
CA PHE A 24 -1.31 -5.69 -6.47
C PHE A 24 -1.22 -4.44 -5.59
N LEU A 25 -1.39 -4.58 -4.27
CA LEU A 25 -1.15 -3.54 -3.26
C LEU A 25 0.31 -3.07 -3.26
N GLY A 26 1.27 -4.00 -3.33
CA GLY A 26 2.70 -3.71 -3.44
C GLY A 26 3.07 -3.13 -4.82
N GLY A 27 2.57 -3.76 -5.89
CA GLY A 27 2.82 -3.40 -7.27
C GLY A 27 2.27 -2.03 -7.64
N LYS A 28 1.05 -1.65 -7.23
CA LYS A 28 0.49 -0.32 -7.54
C LYS A 28 1.24 0.82 -6.82
N GLN A 29 1.97 0.53 -5.74
CA GLN A 29 2.87 1.49 -5.10
C GLN A 29 4.21 1.61 -5.83
N SER A 30 4.71 0.51 -6.42
CA SER A 30 5.99 0.45 -7.14
C SER A 30 5.89 0.88 -8.62
N SER A 31 4.78 0.57 -9.30
CA SER A 31 4.58 0.84 -10.73
C SER A 31 4.27 2.30 -11.06
N SER A 32 4.02 3.16 -10.06
CA SER A 32 3.94 4.61 -10.26
C SER A 32 5.28 5.32 -10.08
N HIS A 33 6.37 4.59 -9.74
CA HIS A 33 7.63 5.19 -9.32
C HIS A 33 8.87 4.52 -9.93
N ALA A 34 8.73 3.70 -10.97
CA ALA A 34 9.85 3.03 -11.64
C ALA A 34 10.73 3.97 -12.51
N GLU A 35 10.42 5.27 -12.59
CA GLU A 35 11.28 6.26 -13.24
C GLU A 35 11.70 7.41 -12.29
N PRO A 36 12.59 7.21 -11.28
CA PRO A 36 13.15 8.35 -10.56
C PRO A 36 14.42 8.88 -11.24
N ALA A 37 15.13 8.07 -12.04
CA ALA A 37 16.47 8.39 -12.51
C ALA A 37 16.53 9.42 -13.66
N ASN A 38 15.41 9.72 -14.33
CA ASN A 38 15.29 10.67 -15.44
C ASN A 38 14.16 11.72 -15.24
N SER A 39 13.53 11.77 -14.06
CA SER A 39 12.29 12.50 -13.76
C SER A 39 12.38 14.04 -13.70
N ASN A 40 13.45 14.63 -14.22
CA ASN A 40 13.57 16.10 -14.25
C ASN A 40 12.62 16.74 -15.28
N SER A 41 12.14 16.02 -16.29
CA SER A 41 11.35 16.61 -17.39
C SER A 41 9.84 16.67 -17.14
N LEU A 42 9.24 15.67 -16.47
CA LEU A 42 7.78 15.61 -16.29
C LEU A 42 7.26 16.51 -15.16
N PHE A 43 8.05 16.73 -14.10
CA PHE A 43 7.66 17.59 -12.97
C PHE A 43 8.01 19.08 -13.17
N GLN A 44 8.89 19.42 -14.12
CA GLN A 44 9.25 20.81 -14.43
C GLN A 44 8.15 21.58 -15.18
N ALA A 45 7.25 20.87 -15.88
CA ALA A 45 6.19 21.50 -16.68
C ALA A 45 4.92 21.87 -15.89
N LEU A 46 4.78 21.39 -14.64
CA LEU A 46 3.59 21.61 -13.82
C LEU A 46 3.82 22.80 -12.87
N CYS A 47 2.87 23.74 -12.82
CA CYS A 47 2.89 24.74 -11.76
C CYS A 47 2.56 24.09 -10.40
N PRO A 48 3.01 24.66 -9.26
CA PRO A 48 2.88 24.03 -7.93
C PRO A 48 1.44 23.59 -7.60
N THR A 49 0.47 24.38 -8.03
CA THR A 49 -0.96 24.13 -7.80
C THR A 49 -1.51 22.96 -8.61
N GLN A 50 -1.00 22.73 -9.82
CA GLN A 50 -1.35 21.55 -10.62
C GLN A 50 -0.79 20.28 -9.99
N LEU A 51 0.45 20.31 -9.50
CA LEU A 51 1.08 19.17 -8.83
C LEU A 51 0.34 18.81 -7.53
N LEU A 52 -0.03 19.78 -6.71
CA LEU A 52 -0.83 19.56 -5.50
C LEU A 52 -2.21 18.97 -5.81
N ARG A 53 -2.92 19.49 -6.83
CA ARG A 53 -4.22 18.93 -7.25
C ARG A 53 -4.11 17.48 -7.74
N GLN A 54 -3.06 17.16 -8.49
CA GLN A 54 -2.80 15.81 -8.94
C GLN A 54 -2.54 14.88 -7.74
N TRP A 55 -1.74 15.33 -6.78
CA TRP A 55 -1.48 14.58 -5.56
C TRP A 55 -2.78 14.34 -4.74
N VAL A 56 -3.63 15.36 -4.55
CA VAL A 56 -4.91 15.21 -3.82
C VAL A 56 -5.80 14.17 -4.48
N ARG A 57 -5.91 14.16 -5.81
CA ARG A 57 -6.67 13.13 -6.54
C ARG A 57 -6.11 11.74 -6.30
N MET A 58 -4.78 11.60 -6.35
CA MET A 58 -4.12 10.31 -6.10
C MET A 58 -4.35 9.83 -4.66
N TYR A 59 -4.25 10.72 -3.68
CA TYR A 59 -4.59 10.43 -2.29
C TYR A 59 -6.06 10.02 -2.15
N TYR A 60 -6.97 10.74 -2.80
CA TYR A 60 -8.41 10.47 -2.75
C TYR A 60 -8.74 9.04 -3.16
N TYR A 61 -8.23 8.57 -4.29
CA TYR A 61 -8.46 7.19 -4.72
C TYR A 61 -7.75 6.16 -3.83
N GLY A 62 -6.55 6.49 -3.33
CA GLY A 62 -5.76 5.61 -2.47
C GLY A 62 -6.42 5.35 -1.11
N HIS A 63 -6.83 6.41 -0.41
CA HIS A 63 -7.34 6.28 0.96
C HIS A 63 -8.73 5.61 1.04
N ILE A 64 -9.50 5.59 -0.05
CA ILE A 64 -10.79 4.89 -0.11
C ILE A 64 -10.57 3.39 -0.36
N GLY A 65 -9.81 3.04 -1.41
CA GLY A 65 -9.71 1.66 -1.87
C GLY A 65 -8.72 0.80 -1.08
N MET A 66 -7.58 1.36 -0.70
CA MET A 66 -6.47 0.57 -0.13
C MET A 66 -6.74 0.04 1.29
N PRO A 67 -7.42 0.76 2.19
CA PRO A 67 -7.78 0.21 3.49
C PRO A 67 -8.71 -1.00 3.39
N ALA A 68 -9.68 -0.97 2.47
CA ALA A 68 -10.58 -2.10 2.23
C ALA A 68 -9.80 -3.35 1.80
N LEU A 69 -8.85 -3.19 0.86
CA LEU A 69 -7.98 -4.29 0.44
C LEU A 69 -7.10 -4.81 1.58
N CYS A 70 -6.54 -3.93 2.42
CA CYS A 70 -5.78 -4.32 3.61
C CYS A 70 -6.60 -5.21 4.54
N VAL A 71 -7.81 -4.77 4.89
CA VAL A 71 -8.71 -5.51 5.78
C VAL A 71 -9.06 -6.87 5.18
N ALA A 72 -9.37 -6.91 3.87
CA ALA A 72 -9.64 -8.17 3.17
C ALA A 72 -8.44 -9.14 3.22
N THR A 73 -7.22 -8.66 2.93
CA THR A 73 -6.01 -9.51 2.98
C THR A 73 -5.71 -10.01 4.39
N VAL A 74 -5.81 -9.15 5.41
CA VAL A 74 -5.63 -9.54 6.82
C VAL A 74 -6.69 -10.56 7.23
N GLY A 75 -7.94 -10.37 6.82
CA GLY A 75 -9.04 -11.30 7.06
C GLY A 75 -8.81 -12.68 6.42
N LEU A 76 -8.30 -12.72 5.18
CA LEU A 76 -7.95 -13.98 4.50
C LEU A 76 -6.83 -14.73 5.22
N TYR A 77 -5.77 -14.04 5.67
CA TYR A 77 -4.73 -14.67 6.48
C TYR A 77 -5.26 -15.14 7.84
N GLY A 78 -6.13 -14.36 8.48
CA GLY A 78 -6.79 -14.76 9.72
C GLY A 78 -7.62 -16.04 9.55
N HIS A 79 -8.41 -16.10 8.47
CA HIS A 79 -9.18 -17.30 8.14
C HIS A 79 -8.26 -18.52 7.89
N ALA A 80 -7.19 -18.37 7.09
CA ALA A 80 -6.23 -19.44 6.85
C ALA A 80 -5.56 -19.92 8.16
N ALA A 81 -5.23 -19.01 9.08
CA ALA A 81 -4.67 -19.33 10.39
C ALA A 81 -5.63 -20.12 11.29
N LEU A 82 -6.95 -19.94 11.13
CA LEU A 82 -7.97 -20.71 11.84
C LEU A 82 -8.19 -22.10 11.22
N CYS A 83 -8.03 -22.23 9.91
CA CYS A 83 -8.22 -23.50 9.19
C CYS A 83 -7.03 -24.46 9.30
N ASP A 84 -5.79 -23.96 9.34
CA ASP A 84 -4.58 -24.78 9.47
C ASP A 84 -3.81 -24.44 10.76
N GLN A 85 -3.97 -25.28 11.79
CA GLN A 85 -3.29 -25.09 13.08
C GLN A 85 -1.77 -25.20 12.99
N ARG A 86 -1.24 -25.98 12.03
CA ARG A 86 0.20 -26.20 11.87
C ARG A 86 0.87 -24.98 11.23
N GLN A 87 0.20 -24.32 10.28
CA GLN A 87 0.71 -23.11 9.61
C GLN A 87 0.20 -21.80 10.23
N ARG A 88 -0.72 -21.88 11.20
CA ARG A 88 -1.22 -20.75 12.00
C ARG A 88 -0.18 -19.69 12.36
N PRO A 89 1.03 -20.00 12.89
CA PRO A 89 2.00 -18.96 13.24
C PRO A 89 2.45 -18.14 12.02
N LYS A 90 2.56 -18.74 10.82
CA LYS A 90 2.98 -18.04 9.61
C LYS A 90 1.88 -17.19 9.02
N TYR A 91 0.65 -17.69 8.98
CA TYR A 91 -0.49 -16.89 8.55
C TYR A 91 -0.77 -15.74 9.51
N SER A 92 -0.61 -15.97 10.82
CA SER A 92 -0.70 -14.90 11.83
C SER A 92 0.40 -13.85 11.63
N ALA A 93 1.64 -14.28 11.38
CA ALA A 93 2.73 -13.36 11.07
C ALA A 93 2.45 -12.58 9.77
N ALA A 94 1.95 -13.23 8.71
CA ALA A 94 1.59 -12.56 7.45
C ALA A 94 0.48 -11.52 7.64
N ALA A 95 -0.54 -11.84 8.44
CA ALA A 95 -1.60 -10.90 8.83
C ALA A 95 -1.02 -9.71 9.61
N ALA A 96 -0.19 -9.98 10.62
CA ALA A 96 0.40 -8.95 11.47
C ALA A 96 1.32 -8.00 10.68
N THR A 97 2.20 -8.53 9.81
CA THR A 97 3.07 -7.69 8.98
C THR A 97 2.28 -6.85 7.99
N THR A 98 1.22 -7.40 7.40
CA THR A 98 0.32 -6.65 6.52
C THR A 98 -0.38 -5.53 7.28
N LEU A 99 -0.91 -5.82 8.47
CA LEU A 99 -1.61 -4.84 9.30
C LEU A 99 -0.68 -3.74 9.85
N ALA A 100 0.60 -4.05 10.06
CA ALA A 100 1.61 -3.11 10.55
C ALA A 100 1.83 -1.90 9.63
N MET A 101 1.40 -1.95 8.36
CA MET A 101 1.43 -0.76 7.50
C MET A 101 0.47 0.36 7.98
N VAL A 102 -0.58 0.02 8.73
CA VAL A 102 -1.56 0.98 9.27
C VAL A 102 -0.92 1.94 10.27
N PRO A 103 -0.29 1.48 11.38
CA PRO A 103 0.40 2.38 12.30
C PRO A 103 1.54 3.15 11.63
N PHE A 104 2.26 2.55 10.67
CA PHE A 104 3.25 3.29 9.86
C PHE A 104 2.61 4.48 9.13
N THR A 105 1.43 4.27 8.53
CA THR A 105 0.73 5.33 7.80
C THR A 105 0.33 6.48 8.73
N TRP A 106 -0.23 6.18 9.89
CA TRP A 106 -0.67 7.22 10.83
C TRP A 106 0.48 7.96 11.51
N VAL A 107 1.53 7.25 11.91
CA VAL A 107 2.62 7.87 12.68
C VAL A 107 3.65 8.54 11.78
N VAL A 108 4.04 7.88 10.68
CA VAL A 108 5.17 8.33 9.85
C VAL A 108 4.70 9.14 8.64
N MET A 109 3.58 8.75 8.03
CA MET A 109 3.13 9.31 6.77
C MET A 109 2.17 10.50 6.93
N ALA A 110 1.36 10.52 8.00
CA ALA A 110 0.39 11.58 8.24
C ALA A 110 0.99 13.00 8.27
N PRO A 111 2.16 13.28 8.89
CA PRO A 111 2.75 14.61 8.86
C PRO A 111 3.01 15.12 7.44
N THR A 112 3.52 14.25 6.56
CA THR A 112 3.78 14.58 5.14
C THR A 112 2.47 14.88 4.40
N ASN A 113 1.42 14.10 4.62
CA ASN A 113 0.11 14.34 4.01
C ASN A 113 -0.49 15.67 4.48
N ASN A 114 -0.39 15.99 5.78
CA ASN A 114 -0.95 17.21 6.35
C ASN A 114 -0.27 18.47 5.77
N ILE A 115 1.05 18.44 5.53
CA ILE A 115 1.76 19.53 4.85
C ILE A 115 1.19 19.76 3.45
N LEU A 116 1.02 18.69 2.66
CA LEU A 116 0.50 18.78 1.30
C LEU A 116 -0.96 19.26 1.25
N PHE A 117 -1.80 18.84 2.20
CA PHE A 117 -3.17 19.35 2.34
C PHE A 117 -3.21 20.83 2.76
N GLY A 118 -2.31 21.26 3.64
CA GLY A 118 -2.16 22.67 4.01
C GLY A 118 -1.87 23.55 2.80
N TRP A 119 -0.86 23.17 2.00
CA TRP A 119 -0.50 23.90 0.79
C TRP A 119 -1.59 23.87 -0.28
N GLU A 120 -2.33 22.77 -0.43
CA GLU A 120 -3.46 22.73 -1.37
C GLU A 120 -4.60 23.68 -0.93
N THR A 121 -4.90 23.73 0.37
CA THR A 121 -5.90 24.64 0.93
C THR A 121 -5.51 26.10 0.69
N GLU A 122 -4.26 26.46 0.97
CA GLU A 122 -3.71 27.80 0.73
C GLU A 122 -3.74 28.19 -0.75
N ALA A 123 -3.38 27.25 -1.64
CA ALA A 123 -3.40 27.44 -3.09
C ALA A 123 -4.82 27.63 -3.64
N THR A 124 -5.80 26.86 -3.13
CA THR A 124 -7.21 26.94 -3.53
C THR A 124 -7.88 28.22 -3.03
N ALA A 125 -7.51 28.70 -1.84
CA ALA A 125 -8.02 29.96 -1.28
C ALA A 125 -7.52 31.23 -2.01
N ARG A 126 -6.64 31.10 -3.03
CA ARG A 126 -5.96 32.21 -3.72
C ARG A 126 -5.18 33.14 -2.78
N ILE A 127 -4.89 32.69 -1.56
CA ILE A 127 -4.12 33.46 -0.56
C ILE A 127 -2.66 33.61 -1.02
N ILE A 128 -2.20 32.71 -1.91
CA ILE A 128 -0.82 32.71 -2.38
C ILE A 128 -0.78 32.58 -3.90
N THR A 129 -0.65 33.72 -4.60
CA THR A 129 -0.20 33.78 -5.99
C THR A 129 1.33 33.71 -6.12
N SER A 130 2.10 33.65 -5.02
CA SER A 130 3.57 33.90 -5.09
C SER A 130 4.48 33.19 -4.05
N GLY A 131 4.01 32.28 -3.21
CA GLY A 131 4.73 31.85 -2.00
C GLY A 131 5.03 30.36 -1.86
N VAL A 132 4.32 29.47 -2.55
CA VAL A 132 4.63 28.03 -2.51
C VAL A 132 5.65 27.72 -3.59
N ASP A 133 6.91 27.58 -3.19
CA ASP A 133 8.01 27.21 -4.09
C ASP A 133 7.76 25.83 -4.71
N LEU A 134 7.85 25.75 -6.04
CA LEU A 134 7.72 24.50 -6.79
C LEU A 134 8.69 23.43 -6.28
N LYS A 135 9.92 23.83 -5.94
CA LYS A 135 10.93 22.89 -5.45
C LYS A 135 10.55 22.32 -4.08
N ALA A 136 9.93 23.12 -3.22
CA ALA A 136 9.43 22.66 -1.93
C ALA A 136 8.29 21.65 -2.09
N VAL A 137 7.33 21.90 -3.00
CA VAL A 137 6.25 20.94 -3.31
C VAL A 137 6.83 19.65 -3.87
N GLN A 138 7.72 19.73 -4.84
CA GLN A 138 8.37 18.57 -5.43
C GLN A 138 9.11 17.73 -4.38
N ALA A 139 9.89 18.37 -3.50
CA ALA A 139 10.63 17.66 -2.44
C ALA A 139 9.69 16.89 -1.50
N ILE A 140 8.57 17.48 -1.10
CA ILE A 140 7.59 16.81 -0.23
C ILE A 140 6.85 15.69 -0.97
N VAL A 141 6.51 15.88 -2.25
CA VAL A 141 5.89 14.82 -3.08
C VAL A 141 6.86 13.65 -3.29
N VAL A 142 8.15 13.91 -3.51
CA VAL A 142 9.19 12.87 -3.58
C VAL A 142 9.30 12.12 -2.25
N ARG A 143 9.31 12.82 -1.12
CA ARG A 143 9.29 12.19 0.21
C ARG A 143 8.04 11.32 0.39
N TRP A 144 6.87 11.80 -0.03
CA TRP A 144 5.63 11.05 0.01
C TRP A 144 5.70 9.76 -0.82
N ALA A 145 6.32 9.81 -2.00
CA ALA A 145 6.56 8.64 -2.83
C ALA A 145 7.44 7.59 -2.13
N TRP A 146 8.56 8.03 -1.53
CA TRP A 146 9.44 7.15 -0.74
C TRP A 146 8.73 6.51 0.45
N LEU A 147 7.86 7.25 1.13
CA LEU A 147 7.08 6.71 2.26
C LEU A 147 6.08 5.65 1.79
N HIS A 148 5.45 5.79 0.62
CA HIS A 148 4.64 4.71 0.05
C HIS A 148 5.48 3.50 -0.35
N LEU A 149 6.67 3.70 -0.91
CA LEU A 149 7.57 2.58 -1.19
C LEU A 149 7.93 1.82 0.10
N ALA A 150 8.27 2.53 1.17
CA ALA A 150 8.50 1.91 2.48
C ALA A 150 7.25 1.20 3.02
N ARG A 151 6.07 1.82 2.87
CA ARG A 151 4.78 1.24 3.28
C ARG A 151 4.47 -0.07 2.53
N SER A 152 4.90 -0.21 1.28
CA SER A 152 4.63 -1.39 0.47
C SER A 152 5.41 -2.64 0.90
N VAL A 153 6.52 -2.46 1.64
CA VAL A 153 7.33 -3.58 2.16
C VAL A 153 6.53 -4.44 3.12
N PHE A 154 5.68 -3.84 3.96
CA PHE A 154 4.86 -4.53 4.96
C PHE A 154 3.93 -5.61 4.35
N PRO A 155 3.03 -5.30 3.39
CA PRO A 155 2.22 -6.32 2.74
C PRO A 155 3.05 -7.29 1.88
N VAL A 156 4.16 -6.85 1.28
CA VAL A 156 5.05 -7.74 0.50
C VAL A 156 5.67 -8.82 1.39
N VAL A 157 6.13 -8.47 2.59
CA VAL A 157 6.61 -9.45 3.59
C VAL A 157 5.47 -10.42 3.95
N GLY A 158 4.25 -9.90 4.13
CA GLY A 158 3.07 -10.73 4.36
C GLY A 158 2.83 -11.75 3.24
N VAL A 159 2.96 -11.32 1.99
CA VAL A 159 2.85 -12.19 0.80
C VAL A 159 3.89 -13.31 0.85
N PHE A 160 5.16 -13.02 1.12
CA PHE A 160 6.20 -14.05 1.20
C PHE A 160 5.93 -15.05 2.33
N LEU A 161 5.50 -14.59 3.50
CA LEU A 161 5.17 -15.46 4.64
C LEU A 161 3.97 -16.36 4.32
N GLY A 162 2.92 -15.80 3.75
CA GLY A 162 1.73 -16.54 3.31
C GLY A 162 2.07 -17.56 2.23
N PHE A 163 2.84 -17.17 1.21
CA PHE A 163 3.24 -18.07 0.12
C PHE A 163 4.10 -19.24 0.62
N ARG A 164 5.06 -18.99 1.51
CA ARG A 164 5.86 -20.07 2.13
C ARG A 164 5.01 -21.02 2.97
N ALA A 165 3.94 -20.53 3.61
CA ALA A 165 3.01 -21.39 4.33
C ALA A 165 2.27 -22.33 3.36
N ILE A 166 1.78 -21.80 2.23
CA ILE A 166 1.10 -22.59 1.19
C ILE A 166 2.01 -23.70 0.65
N LEU A 167 3.25 -23.38 0.28
CA LEU A 167 4.20 -24.37 -0.25
C LEU A 167 4.38 -25.55 0.72
N GLN A 168 4.52 -25.24 2.01
CA GLN A 168 4.67 -26.27 3.04
C GLN A 168 3.39 -27.08 3.29
N GLU A 169 2.20 -26.54 3.07
CA GLU A 169 0.95 -27.32 3.08
C GLU A 169 0.87 -28.31 1.90
N LEU A 170 1.50 -27.94 0.77
CA LEU A 170 1.57 -28.75 -0.44
C LEU A 170 2.71 -29.78 -0.42
N GLY A 171 3.62 -29.70 0.56
CA GLY A 171 4.78 -30.60 0.68
C GLY A 171 5.91 -30.25 -0.29
N LEU A 172 5.96 -29.00 -0.77
CA LEU A 172 7.02 -28.41 -1.58
C LEU A 172 7.94 -27.55 -0.69
#